data_AF-A0A847ZTB9-F1
#
_entry.id   AF-A0A847ZTB9-F1
#
_cell.length_a   1.000
_cell.length_b   1.000
_cell.length_c   1.000
_cell.angle_alpha   90.00
_cell.angle_beta   90.00
_cell.angle_gamma   90.00
#
_symmetry.space_group_name_H-M   'P 1'
#
loop_
_entity.id
_entity.type
_entity.pdbx_description
1 polymer ?
#
loop_
_entity_poly.entity_id
_entity_poly.type
_entity_poly.pdbx_seq_one_letter_code
_entity_poly.pdbx_strand_id
1 'polypeptide(L)'
;MPPTPHVWTCGADLIGVLAEKGLSGFPIATEDLSRLTILVPTRRAARALEEKLFARCARKALLLPKVRPIGDSDEELIAEQLPDERLPDAISRTGQLFLMLTLIDEWARD
;
A
#
# COMPACT_ATOMS: atom_id res chain seq x y z
N MET A 1 -10.35 -21.46 6.83
CA MET A 1 -9.78 -21.56 5.48
C MET A 1 -9.27 -20.18 5.11
N PRO A 2 -7.98 -19.99 4.80
CA PRO A 2 -7.49 -18.69 4.35
C PRO A 2 -8.21 -18.32 3.04
N PRO A 3 -8.58 -17.04 2.84
CA PRO A 3 -9.21 -16.62 1.59
C PRO A 3 -8.28 -16.93 0.42
N THR A 4 -8.83 -17.46 -0.68
CA THR A 4 -8.08 -17.73 -1.89
C THR A 4 -7.56 -16.40 -2.44
N PRO A 5 -6.23 -16.20 -2.56
CA PRO A 5 -5.70 -14.94 -3.07
C PRO A 5 -6.03 -14.86 -4.55
N HIS A 6 -6.73 -13.80 -4.93
CA HIS A 6 -6.90 -13.47 -6.33
C HIS A 6 -5.77 -12.53 -6.75
N VAL A 7 -4.87 -13.02 -7.61
CA VAL A 7 -3.70 -12.28 -8.08
C VAL A 7 -3.96 -11.82 -9.50
N TRP A 8 -3.70 -10.54 -9.78
CA TRP A 8 -3.82 -9.96 -11.11
C TRP A 8 -2.58 -9.18 -11.48
N THR A 9 -2.30 -9.16 -12.78
CA THR A 9 -1.27 -8.34 -13.40
C THR A 9 -1.93 -7.29 -14.28
N CYS A 10 -1.44 -6.05 -14.19
CA CYS A 10 -1.90 -4.94 -15.01
C CYS A 10 -0.70 -4.42 -15.82
N GLY A 11 -0.89 -4.19 -17.12
CA GLY A 11 0.17 -3.72 -18.01
C GLY A 11 0.54 -2.24 -17.84
N ALA A 12 -0.43 -1.37 -17.52
CA ALA A 12 -0.23 0.05 -17.25
C ALA A 12 -1.43 0.68 -16.52
N ASP A 13 -1.19 1.72 -15.71
CA ASP A 13 -2.19 2.46 -14.91
C ASP A 13 -3.04 1.59 -13.97
N LEU A 14 -2.37 0.84 -13.08
CA LEU A 14 -3.03 0.06 -12.03
C LEU A 14 -4.05 0.89 -11.23
N ILE A 15 -3.74 2.15 -10.94
CA ILE A 15 -4.61 3.03 -10.15
C ILE A 15 -5.91 3.32 -10.90
N GLY A 16 -5.82 3.68 -12.19
CA GLY A 16 -7.00 3.92 -13.01
C GLY A 16 -7.90 2.69 -13.14
N VAL A 17 -7.30 1.53 -13.41
CA VAL A 17 -8.02 0.25 -13.53
C VAL A 17 -8.67 -0.13 -12.20
N LEU A 18 -7.96 0.02 -11.08
CA LEU A 18 -8.48 -0.31 -9.75
C LEU A 18 -9.65 0.61 -9.37
N ALA A 19 -9.57 1.91 -9.68
CA ALA A 19 -10.68 2.84 -9.46
C ALA A 19 -11.92 2.45 -10.29
N GLU A 20 -11.74 2.09 -11.56
CA GLU A 20 -12.83 1.63 -12.41
C GLU A 20 -13.47 0.35 -11.87
N LYS A 21 -12.65 -0.67 -11.58
CA LYS A 21 -13.17 -1.97 -11.11
C LYS A 21 -13.80 -1.86 -9.73
N GLY A 22 -13.19 -1.13 -8.81
CA GLY A 22 -13.77 -0.83 -7.51
C GLY A 22 -15.18 -0.25 -7.62
N LEU A 23 -15.36 0.80 -8.44
CA LEU A 23 -16.66 1.43 -8.66
C LEU A 23 -17.66 0.55 -9.42
N SER A 24 -17.20 -0.45 -10.16
CA SER A 24 -18.06 -1.41 -10.85
C SER A 24 -18.61 -2.53 -9.94
N GLY A 25 -18.26 -2.53 -8.66
CA GLY A 25 -18.73 -3.54 -7.70
C GLY A 25 -17.77 -4.73 -7.57
N PHE A 26 -16.47 -4.47 -7.72
CA PHE A 26 -15.44 -5.47 -7.48
C PHE A 26 -14.62 -5.11 -6.22
N PRO A 27 -14.33 -6.06 -5.30
CA PRO A 27 -14.83 -7.44 -5.24
C PRO A 27 -16.22 -7.57 -4.59
N ILE A 28 -16.84 -6.47 -4.18
CA ILE A 28 -18.12 -6.44 -3.48
C ILE A 28 -19.12 -5.56 -4.24
N ALA A 29 -20.42 -5.83 -4.09
CA ALA A 29 -21.49 -5.09 -4.76
C ALA A 29 -21.37 -3.56 -4.59
N THR A 30 -21.89 -2.82 -5.57
CA THR A 30 -21.79 -1.36 -5.62
C THR A 30 -22.49 -0.65 -4.45
N GLU A 31 -23.55 -1.23 -3.87
CA GLU A 31 -24.17 -0.71 -2.65
C GLU A 31 -23.29 -0.85 -1.39
N ASP A 32 -22.33 -1.78 -1.41
CA ASP A 32 -21.50 -2.11 -0.24
C ASP A 32 -20.12 -1.46 -0.27
N LEU A 33 -19.81 -0.57 -1.23
CA LEU A 33 -18.48 0.00 -1.43
C LEU A 33 -17.87 0.63 -0.17
N SER A 34 -18.68 1.21 0.72
CA SER A 34 -18.23 1.75 2.01
C SER A 34 -17.55 0.73 2.94
N ARG A 35 -17.82 -0.56 2.74
CA ARG A 35 -17.24 -1.68 3.49
C ARG A 35 -15.93 -2.17 2.88
N LEU A 36 -15.65 -1.82 1.63
CA LEU A 36 -14.39 -2.15 0.97
C LEU A 36 -13.27 -1.27 1.53
N THR A 37 -12.21 -1.93 1.99
CA THR A 37 -10.93 -1.26 2.32
C THR A 37 -9.88 -1.69 1.32
N ILE A 38 -9.32 -0.72 0.60
CA ILE A 38 -8.26 -0.92 -0.39
C ILE A 38 -6.94 -0.58 0.28
N LEU A 39 -6.07 -1.59 0.41
CA LEU A 39 -4.72 -1.42 0.94
C LEU A 39 -3.77 -1.05 -0.20
N VAL A 40 -2.97 0.01 0.01
CA VAL A 40 -2.04 0.52 -1.01
C VAL A 40 -0.64 0.70 -0.43
N PRO A 41 0.43 0.55 -1.24
CA PRO A 41 1.79 0.50 -0.71
C PRO A 41 2.25 1.82 -0.07
N THR A 42 1.77 2.98 -0.51
CA THR A 42 2.25 4.30 -0.04
C THR A 42 1.12 5.33 0.12
N ARG A 43 1.34 6.41 0.90
CA ARG A 43 0.39 7.56 0.95
C ARG A 43 0.19 8.19 -0.42
N ARG A 44 1.22 8.23 -1.27
CA ARG A 44 1.11 8.76 -2.65
C ARG A 44 0.14 7.93 -3.49
N ALA A 45 0.21 6.61 -3.40
CA ALA A 45 -0.73 5.73 -4.08
C ALA A 45 -2.16 5.89 -3.54
N ALA A 46 -2.32 6.11 -2.22
CA ALA A 46 -3.61 6.37 -1.61
C ALA A 46 -4.26 7.64 -2.18
N ARG A 47 -3.55 8.77 -2.15
CA ARG A 47 -4.02 10.05 -2.69
C ARG A 47 -4.39 9.94 -4.17
N ALA A 48 -3.52 9.33 -4.98
CA ALA A 48 -3.77 9.16 -6.41
C ALA A 48 -5.01 8.30 -6.68
N LEU A 49 -5.27 7.27 -5.86
CA LEU A 49 -6.47 6.43 -6.00
C LEU A 49 -7.74 7.18 -5.57
N GLU A 50 -7.69 7.90 -4.43
CA GLU A 50 -8.80 8.72 -3.94
C GLU A 50 -9.21 9.79 -4.97
N GLU A 51 -8.25 10.49 -5.57
CA GLU A 51 -8.50 11.46 -6.65
C GLU A 51 -9.20 10.80 -7.84
N LYS A 52 -8.76 9.61 -8.26
CA LYS A 52 -9.34 8.88 -9.39
C LYS A 52 -10.74 8.35 -9.09
N LEU A 53 -11.00 7.91 -7.86
CA LEU A 53 -12.32 7.51 -7.38
C LEU A 53 -13.28 8.70 -7.35
N PHE A 54 -12.84 9.82 -6.77
CA PHE A 54 -13.63 11.04 -6.65
C PHE A 54 -13.97 11.64 -8.03
N ALA A 55 -12.97 11.77 -8.91
CA ALA A 55 -13.16 12.28 -10.27
C ALA A 55 -14.17 11.45 -11.08
N ARG A 56 -14.22 10.13 -10.87
CA ARG A 56 -15.18 9.23 -11.52
C ARG A 56 -16.57 9.25 -10.89
N CYS A 57 -16.68 9.64 -9.61
CA CYS A 57 -17.94 9.64 -8.86
C CYS A 57 -18.69 10.97 -8.84
N ALA A 58 -18.14 12.05 -9.42
CA ALA A 58 -18.60 13.44 -9.29
C ALA A 58 -20.08 13.76 -9.61
N ARG A 59 -20.93 12.77 -9.93
CA ARG A 59 -22.38 12.92 -10.16
C ARG A 59 -23.26 11.91 -9.42
N LYS A 60 -22.71 11.01 -8.59
CA LYS A 60 -23.47 10.01 -7.82
C LYS A 60 -23.24 10.21 -6.33
N ALA A 61 -24.32 10.26 -5.55
CA ALA A 61 -24.24 10.13 -4.09
C ALA A 61 -23.88 8.67 -3.76
N LEU A 62 -22.59 8.35 -3.83
CA LEU A 62 -22.05 7.01 -3.59
C LEU A 62 -21.06 7.08 -2.43
N LEU A 63 -21.20 6.19 -1.46
CA LEU A 63 -20.22 6.04 -0.40
C LEU A 63 -18.99 5.34 -0.97
N LEU A 64 -17.86 6.06 -0.98
CA LEU A 64 -16.60 5.57 -1.53
C LEU A 64 -15.96 4.51 -0.61
N PRO A 65 -15.17 3.58 -1.19
CA PRO A 65 -14.34 2.67 -0.42
C PRO A 65 -13.27 3.42 0.37
N LYS A 66 -12.83 2.82 1.48
CA LYS A 66 -11.74 3.35 2.30
C LYS A 66 -10.41 3.00 1.64
N VAL A 67 -9.55 3.97 1.39
CA VAL A 67 -8.19 3.72 0.89
C VAL A 67 -7.22 3.89 2.05
N ARG A 68 -6.41 2.85 2.32
CA ARG A 68 -5.48 2.84 3.47
C ARG A 68 -4.06 2.49 3.03
N PRO A 69 -3.08 3.37 3.27
CA PRO A 69 -1.68 3.06 3.02
C PRO A 69 -1.15 2.03 4.03
N ILE A 70 -0.25 1.14 3.59
CA ILE A 70 0.37 0.10 4.44
C ILE A 70 1.90 0.24 4.61
N GLY A 71 2.60 0.83 3.63
CA GLY A 71 4.06 0.94 3.64
C GLY A 71 4.59 2.32 3.99
N ASP A 72 3.71 3.20 4.45
CA ASP A 72 4.03 4.57 4.86
C ASP A 72 3.40 4.79 6.24
N SER A 73 3.87 3.98 7.18
CA SER A 73 3.55 4.11 8.60
C SER A 73 4.11 5.46 9.06
N ASP A 74 3.28 6.27 9.72
CA ASP A 74 3.80 7.48 10.35
C ASP A 74 4.88 7.07 11.35
N GLU A 75 6.09 7.60 11.16
CA GLU A 75 7.23 7.35 12.05
C GLU A 75 6.86 7.67 13.50
N GLU A 76 5.99 8.68 13.71
CA GLU A 76 5.40 9.03 15.00
C GLU A 76 4.49 7.92 15.57
N LEU A 77 3.61 7.34 14.76
CA LEU A 77 2.71 6.26 15.20
C LEU A 77 3.48 4.97 15.50
N ILE A 78 4.57 4.72 14.78
CA ILE A 78 5.48 3.59 15.06
C ILE A 78 6.21 3.81 16.38
N ALA A 79 6.70 5.03 16.62
CA ALA A 79 7.41 5.38 17.85
C ALA A 79 6.54 5.19 19.11
N GLU A 80 5.25 5.52 19.02
CA GLU A 80 4.28 5.33 20.12
C GLU A 80 3.99 3.84 20.45
N GLN A 81 4.15 2.94 19.47
CA GLN A 81 3.85 1.51 19.63
C GLN A 81 5.08 0.66 19.98
N LEU A 82 6.27 1.25 19.97
CA LEU A 82 7.47 0.52 20.33
C LEU A 82 7.62 0.39 21.85
N PRO A 83 8.08 -0.76 22.35
CA PRO A 83 8.54 -0.86 23.74
C PRO A 83 9.60 0.20 24.01
N ASP A 84 9.71 0.66 25.25
CA ASP A 84 10.73 1.62 25.73
C ASP A 84 12.19 1.06 25.65
N GLU A 85 12.39 -0.03 24.92
CA GLU A 85 13.68 -0.59 24.57
C GLU A 85 14.37 0.34 23.57
N ARG A 86 15.59 0.75 23.90
CA ARG A 86 16.43 1.52 22.98
C ARG A 86 16.64 0.72 21.70
N LEU A 87 15.98 1.13 20.63
CA LEU A 87 16.32 0.68 19.29
C LEU A 87 17.81 0.95 19.03
N PRO A 88 18.51 0.05 18.33
CA PRO A 88 19.83 0.35 17.83
C PRO A 88 19.77 1.54 16.87
N ASP A 89 20.84 2.33 16.85
CA ASP A 89 20.95 3.47 15.96
C ASP A 89 20.71 3.06 14.51
N ALA A 90 20.01 3.91 13.76
CA ALA A 90 19.78 3.70 12.35
C ALA A 90 21.13 3.56 11.61
N ILE A 91 21.28 2.48 10.84
CA ILE A 91 22.49 2.27 10.04
C ILE A 91 22.57 3.41 9.01
N SER A 92 23.70 4.11 9.00
CA SER A 92 23.94 5.17 8.02
C SER A 92 23.85 4.61 6.59
N ARG A 93 23.48 5.46 5.62
CA ARG A 93 23.38 5.05 4.22
C ARG A 93 24.68 4.41 3.70
N THR A 94 25.83 4.94 4.11
CA THR A 94 27.14 4.40 3.79
C THR A 94 27.36 3.03 4.44
N GLY A 95 27.00 2.87 5.71
CA GLY A 95 27.07 1.59 6.42
C GLY A 95 26.21 0.51 5.77
N GLN A 96 24.99 0.85 5.35
CA GLN A 96 24.12 -0.05 4.59
C GLN A 96 24.76 -0.51 3.28
N LEU A 97 25.40 0.40 2.54
CA LEU A 97 26.08 0.06 1.28
C LEU A 97 27.25 -0.89 1.51
N PHE A 98 28.06 -0.68 2.55
CA PHE A 98 29.14 -1.62 2.89
C PHE A 98 28.63 -2.98 3.32
N LEU A 99 27.56 -3.04 4.13
CA LEU A 99 26.92 -4.30 4.50
C LEU A 99 26.36 -5.03 3.27
N MET A 100 25.72 -4.31 2.34
CA MET A 100 25.26 -4.91 1.09
C MET A 100 26.42 -5.45 0.24
N LEU A 101 27.54 -4.72 0.17
CA LEU A 101 28.73 -5.21 -0.54
C LEU A 101 29.23 -6.53 0.06
N THR A 102 29.30 -6.63 1.39
CA THR A 102 29.67 -7.87 2.08
C THR A 102 28.69 -9.01 1.75
N LEU A 103 27.37 -8.75 1.83
CA LEU A 103 26.35 -9.75 1.52
C LEU A 103 26.41 -10.23 0.07
N ILE A 104 26.68 -9.34 -0.88
CA ILE A 104 26.85 -9.69 -2.29
C ILE A 104 28.09 -10.54 -2.50
N ASP A 105 29.21 -10.19 -1.87
CA ASP A 105 30.47 -10.93 -1.97
C ASP A 105 30.36 -12.33 -1.33
N GLU A 106 29.67 -12.46 -0.20
CA GLU A 106 29.33 -13.76 0.38
C GLU A 106 28.47 -14.59 -0.56
N TRP A 107 27.39 -14.01 -1.10
CA TRP A 107 26.49 -14.71 -2.00
C TRP A 107 27.14 -15.12 -3.33
N ALA A 108 28.11 -14.36 -3.83
CA ALA A 108 28.80 -14.66 -5.08
C ALA A 108 29.87 -15.77 -4.96
N ARG A 109 30.25 -16.15 -3.73
CA ARG A 109 31.20 -17.25 -3.48
C ARG A 109 30.52 -18.62 -3.35
N ASP A 110 29.21 -18.65 -3.11
CA ASP A 110 28.35 -19.84 -3.12
C ASP A 110 27.82 -20.15 -4.53
#